data_AF-A0A8J2H016-F1
#
_entry.id   AF-A0A8J2H016-F1
#
_cell.length_a   1.000
_cell.length_b   1.000
_cell.length_c   1.000
_cell.angle_alpha   90.00
_cell.angle_beta   90.00
_cell.angle_gamma   90.00
#
_symmetry.space_group_name_H-M   'P 1'
#
loop_
_entity.id
_entity.type
_entity.pdbx_description
1 polymer ?
#
loop_
_entity_poly.entity_id
_entity_poly.type
_entity_poly.pdbx_seq_one_letter_code
_entity_poly.pdbx_strand_id
1 'polypeptide(L)'
;MEKLIDQIYCKKSEYDLAKTLSSQATHVARRLITGVFKPSGYLTATYTGQAPRAHKSEKPELQIKPLNEIARNEIVDFALQLATNKGWKTRKGVPHTRSEIERAMSQRVGELKRSHELEKKNNKNPTG
;
A
#
# COMPACT_ATOMS: atom_id res chain seq x y z
N MET A 1 3.76 7.38 16.97
CA MET A 1 4.24 6.55 15.85
C MET A 1 4.60 5.21 16.44
N GLU A 2 4.33 4.12 15.74
CA GLU A 2 4.61 2.75 16.18
C GLU A 2 5.63 2.12 15.24
N LYS A 3 6.63 1.41 15.78
CA LYS A 3 7.62 0.68 14.98
C LYS A 3 6.98 -0.59 14.44
N LEU A 4 7.15 -0.89 13.15
CA LEU A 4 6.60 -2.10 12.53
C LEU A 4 7.38 -3.35 12.96
N ILE A 5 8.62 -3.47 12.48
CA ILE A 5 9.55 -4.53 12.86
C ILE A 5 10.87 -3.90 13.27
N ASP A 6 11.52 -3.17 12.36
CA ASP A 6 12.87 -2.67 12.58
C ASP A 6 13.02 -1.16 12.36
N GLN A 7 13.25 -0.72 11.13
CA GLN A 7 13.61 0.67 10.85
C GLN A 7 12.41 1.52 10.39
N ILE A 8 11.24 0.90 10.19
CA ILE A 8 10.08 1.58 9.63
C ILE A 8 9.03 1.85 10.69
N TYR A 9 8.61 3.11 10.72
CA TYR A 9 7.56 3.60 11.62
C TYR A 9 6.26 3.83 10.86
N CYS A 10 5.16 3.49 11.54
CA CYS A 10 3.79 3.67 11.09
C CYS A 10 3.05 4.67 11.98
N LYS A 11 2.09 5.41 11.42
CA LYS A 11 1.13 6.17 12.21
C LYS A 11 0.38 5.24 13.17
N LYS A 12 0.28 5.65 14.43
CA LYS A 12 -0.32 4.83 15.50
C LYS A 12 -1.75 4.43 15.18
N SER A 13 -2.57 5.36 14.69
CA SER A 13 -3.95 5.09 14.28
C SER A 13 -4.04 3.98 13.22
N GLU A 14 -3.20 4.03 12.18
CA GLU A 14 -3.20 3.02 11.12
C GLU A 14 -2.65 1.68 11.61
N TYR A 15 -1.64 1.71 12.48
CA TYR A 15 -1.09 0.52 13.12
C TYR A 15 -2.13 -0.20 13.98
N ASP A 16 -2.83 0.53 14.85
CA ASP A 16 -3.85 -0.02 15.74
C ASP A 16 -5.02 -0.58 14.95
N LEU A 17 -5.50 0.16 13.94
CA LEU A 17 -6.58 -0.29 13.07
C LEU A 17 -6.16 -1.51 12.24
N ALA A 18 -4.91 -1.58 11.77
CA ALA A 18 -4.40 -2.73 11.05
C ALA A 18 -4.40 -3.99 11.94
N LYS A 19 -4.01 -3.87 13.21
CA LYS A 19 -3.99 -5.00 14.16
C LYS A 19 -5.37 -5.43 14.66
N THR A 20 -6.26 -4.47 14.88
CA THR A 20 -7.55 -4.72 15.55
C THR A 20 -8.67 -5.05 14.57
N LEU A 21 -8.71 -4.39 13.41
CA LEU A 21 -9.85 -4.49 12.47
C LEU A 21 -9.58 -5.39 11.27
N SER A 22 -8.31 -5.79 11.04
CA SER A 22 -7.99 -6.68 9.92
C SER A 22 -8.18 -8.14 10.33
N SER A 23 -8.59 -8.96 9.36
CA SER A 23 -8.71 -10.41 9.50
C SER A 23 -7.89 -11.18 8.45
N GLN A 24 -7.11 -10.47 7.62
CA GLN A 24 -6.31 -11.01 6.53
C GLN A 24 -5.02 -10.21 6.37
N ALA A 25 -3.92 -10.89 6.02
CA ALA A 25 -2.61 -10.25 5.81
C ALA A 25 -2.65 -9.14 4.76
N THR A 26 -3.41 -9.36 3.68
CA THR A 26 -3.57 -8.37 2.60
C THR A 26 -4.27 -7.10 3.08
N HIS A 27 -5.24 -7.20 3.99
CA HIS A 27 -5.93 -6.03 4.56
C HIS A 27 -5.00 -5.22 5.46
N VAL A 28 -4.20 -5.90 6.28
CA VAL A 28 -3.15 -5.27 7.11
C VAL A 28 -2.22 -4.46 6.23
N ALA A 29 -1.60 -5.10 5.23
CA ALA A 29 -0.62 -4.44 4.37
C ALA A 29 -1.22 -3.24 3.61
N ARG A 30 -2.45 -3.36 3.11
CA ARG A 30 -3.15 -2.26 2.42
C ARG A 30 -3.37 -1.04 3.31
N ARG A 31 -3.67 -1.26 4.60
CA ARG A 31 -3.89 -0.19 5.58
C ARG A 31 -2.57 0.45 6.02
N LEU A 32 -1.54 -0.35 6.22
CA LEU A 32 -0.22 0.16 6.61
C LEU A 32 0.43 1.08 5.57
N ILE A 33 0.07 0.98 4.28
CA ILE A 33 0.59 1.90 3.24
C ILE A 33 0.37 3.36 3.59
N THR A 34 -0.84 3.75 4.03
CA THR A 34 -1.17 5.15 4.37
C THR A 34 -0.62 5.57 5.74
N GLY A 35 -0.23 4.58 6.55
CA GLY A 35 0.44 4.78 7.84
C GLY A 35 1.95 4.96 7.73
N VAL A 36 2.59 4.30 6.76
CA VAL A 36 4.05 4.33 6.53
C VAL A 36 4.45 5.39 5.52
N PHE A 37 3.72 5.49 4.41
CA PHE A 37 4.06 6.40 3.32
C PHE A 37 3.22 7.69 3.39
N LYS A 38 3.89 8.83 3.20
CA LYS A 38 3.21 10.11 3.00
C LYS A 38 2.48 10.12 1.64
N PRO A 39 1.38 10.88 1.49
CA PRO A 39 0.67 11.02 0.21
C PRO A 39 1.58 11.37 -0.96
N SER A 40 2.47 12.35 -0.78
CA SER A 40 3.45 12.71 -1.81
C SER A 40 4.34 11.53 -2.24
N GLY A 41 4.66 10.61 -1.33
CA GLY A 41 5.52 9.46 -1.60
C GLY A 41 4.84 8.39 -2.47
N TYR A 42 3.59 8.02 -2.18
CA TYR A 42 2.90 6.97 -2.97
C TYR A 42 2.17 7.51 -4.20
N LEU A 43 1.90 8.82 -4.29
CA LEU A 43 1.26 9.41 -5.47
C LEU A 43 2.22 9.50 -6.67
N THR A 44 3.49 9.78 -6.43
CA THR A 44 4.51 9.91 -7.48
C THR A 44 5.29 8.62 -7.75
N ALA A 45 5.17 7.60 -6.89
CA ALA A 45 5.88 6.33 -7.01
C ALA A 45 5.00 5.20 -7.57
N THR A 46 5.57 4.19 -8.23
CA THR A 46 4.89 2.90 -8.42
C THR A 46 5.45 1.85 -7.49
N TYR A 47 4.78 0.70 -7.40
CA TYR A 47 5.26 -0.38 -6.54
C TYR A 47 6.69 -0.78 -6.92
N THR A 48 7.00 -0.97 -8.21
CA THR A 48 8.31 -1.42 -8.70
C THR A 48 9.14 -0.36 -9.43
N GLY A 49 8.64 0.86 -9.62
CA GLY A 49 9.27 1.86 -10.48
C GLY A 49 8.95 1.68 -11.97
N GLN A 50 8.20 0.65 -12.35
CA GLN A 50 7.81 0.42 -13.75
C GLN A 50 6.61 1.29 -14.16
N ALA A 51 6.65 1.78 -15.40
CA ALA A 51 5.54 2.50 -16.01
C ALA A 51 4.36 1.56 -16.34
N PRO A 52 3.10 2.04 -16.27
CA PRO A 52 1.94 1.25 -16.70
C PRO A 52 2.05 0.88 -18.19
N ARG A 53 1.98 -0.42 -18.50
CA ARG A 53 2.10 -0.96 -19.87
C ARG A 53 1.07 -0.42 -20.88
N ALA A 54 -0.03 0.14 -20.40
CA ALA A 54 -1.13 0.68 -21.22
C ALA A 54 -0.85 2.10 -21.77
N HIS A 55 0.19 2.79 -21.30
CA HIS A 55 0.59 4.10 -21.82
C HIS A 55 1.80 3.93 -22.75
N LYS A 56 1.57 3.47 -23.99
CA LYS A 56 2.60 3.42 -25.05
C LYS A 56 2.80 4.75 -25.79
N SER A 57 2.03 5.78 -25.45
CA SER A 57 2.06 7.05 -26.18
C SER A 57 1.79 8.21 -25.21
N GLU A 58 2.63 9.25 -25.29
CA GLU A 58 2.31 10.64 -24.91
C GLU A 58 2.30 11.06 -23.43
N LYS A 59 3.05 10.42 -22.54
CA LYS A 59 3.42 11.12 -21.29
C LYS A 59 4.94 11.28 -21.21
N PRO A 60 5.44 12.49 -20.88
CA PRO A 60 6.86 12.71 -20.70
C PRO A 60 7.38 11.70 -19.68
N GLU A 61 8.64 11.35 -19.84
CA GLU A 61 9.47 10.47 -19.02
C GLU A 61 9.42 10.91 -17.55
N LEU A 62 8.27 10.70 -16.90
CA LEU A 62 8.12 10.85 -15.47
C LEU A 62 9.04 9.76 -14.91
N GLN A 63 10.13 10.16 -14.25
CA GLN A 63 10.95 9.25 -13.49
C GLN A 63 10.07 8.64 -12.40
N ILE A 64 9.44 7.51 -12.71
CA ILE A 64 8.58 6.79 -11.79
C ILE A 64 9.51 6.12 -10.80
N LYS A 65 9.63 6.71 -9.61
CA LYS A 65 10.43 6.11 -8.54
C LYS A 65 9.70 4.90 -7.96
N PRO A 66 10.42 3.82 -7.58
CA PRO A 66 9.83 2.76 -6.79
C PRO A 66 9.49 3.29 -5.38
N LEU A 67 8.51 2.66 -4.73
CA LEU A 67 8.36 2.80 -3.28
C LEU A 67 9.60 2.28 -2.57
N ASN A 68 10.00 2.92 -1.47
CA ASN A 68 11.14 2.50 -0.67
C ASN A 68 11.04 1.01 -0.36
N GLU A 69 12.04 0.26 -0.80
CA GLU A 69 12.05 -1.20 -0.76
C GLU A 69 12.04 -1.75 0.66
N ILE A 70 12.82 -1.14 1.56
CA ILE A 70 12.88 -1.56 2.96
C ILE A 70 11.51 -1.38 3.62
N ALA A 71 10.85 -0.24 3.39
CA ALA A 71 9.50 0.02 3.84
C ALA A 71 8.47 -0.97 3.29
N ARG A 72 8.57 -1.36 2.01
CA ARG A 72 7.69 -2.38 1.43
C ARG A 72 7.89 -3.73 2.11
N ASN A 73 9.14 -4.15 2.26
CA ASN A 73 9.49 -5.44 2.85
C ASN A 73 9.03 -5.53 4.30
N GLU A 74 9.25 -4.50 5.12
CA GLU A 74 8.77 -4.51 6.51
C GLU A 74 7.25 -4.57 6.63
N ILE A 75 6.50 -3.91 5.74
CA ILE A 75 5.04 -4.04 5.73
C ILE A 75 4.61 -5.48 5.43
N VAL A 76 5.25 -6.11 4.44
CA VAL A 76 4.97 -7.50 4.05
C VAL A 76 5.30 -8.45 5.20
N ASP A 77 6.50 -8.32 5.77
CA ASP A 77 6.98 -9.17 6.84
C ASP A 77 6.10 -9.04 8.09
N PHE A 78 5.71 -7.80 8.42
CA PHE A 78 4.78 -7.55 9.53
C PHE A 78 3.42 -8.20 9.29
N ALA A 79 2.88 -8.07 8.08
CA ALA A 79 1.60 -8.66 7.72
C ALA A 79 1.63 -10.20 7.77
N LEU A 80 2.71 -10.82 7.32
CA LEU A 80 2.91 -12.27 7.40
C LEU A 80 3.06 -12.74 8.83
N GLN A 81 3.90 -12.09 9.64
CA GLN A 81 4.08 -12.43 11.06
C GLN A 81 2.77 -12.32 11.82
N LEU A 82 2.01 -11.24 11.62
CA LEU A 82 0.72 -11.05 12.26
C LEU A 82 -0.29 -12.13 11.84
N ALA A 83 -0.34 -12.48 10.55
CA ALA A 83 -1.21 -13.54 10.07
C ALA A 83 -0.85 -14.91 10.68
N THR A 84 0.44 -15.23 10.78
CA THR A 84 0.91 -16.45 11.46
C THR A 84 0.51 -16.46 12.93
N ASN A 85 0.75 -15.36 13.66
CA ASN A 85 0.41 -15.25 15.09
C ASN A 85 -1.09 -15.34 15.35
N LYS A 86 -1.92 -14.90 14.41
CA LYS A 86 -3.39 -14.95 14.50
C LYS A 86 -3.99 -16.21 13.87
N GLY A 87 -3.18 -17.10 13.27
CA GLY A 87 -3.66 -18.28 12.55
C GLY A 87 -4.48 -17.95 11.30
N TRP A 88 -4.31 -16.77 10.71
CA TRP A 88 -5.04 -16.35 9.52
C TRP A 88 -4.55 -17.09 8.28
N LYS A 89 -5.52 -17.57 7.49
CA LYS A 89 -5.30 -18.29 6.25
C LYS A 89 -6.08 -17.61 5.13
N THR A 90 -5.65 -17.84 3.90
CA THR A 90 -6.39 -17.44 2.71
C THR A 90 -7.77 -18.13 2.67
N ARG A 91 -8.65 -17.67 1.78
CA ARG A 91 -9.96 -18.30 1.54
C ARG A 91 -9.89 -19.78 1.17
N LYS A 92 -8.74 -20.24 0.64
CA LYS A 92 -8.50 -21.65 0.29
C LYS A 92 -7.98 -22.47 1.47
N GLY A 93 -7.89 -21.90 2.67
CA GLY A 93 -7.34 -22.58 3.84
C GLY A 93 -5.81 -22.76 3.81
N VAL A 94 -5.10 -22.06 2.91
CA VAL A 94 -3.63 -22.11 2.83
C VAL A 94 -3.00 -20.85 3.42
N PRO A 95 -1.74 -20.89 3.90
CA PRO A 95 -1.03 -19.71 4.39
C PRO A 95 -0.97 -18.58 3.35
N HIS A 96 -0.97 -17.34 3.83
CA HIS A 96 -0.74 -16.18 2.97
C HIS A 96 0.68 -16.19 2.41
N THR A 97 0.83 -15.73 1.17
CA THR A 97 2.14 -15.65 0.50
C THR A 97 2.60 -14.20 0.39
N ARG A 98 3.92 -14.00 0.36
CA ARG A 98 4.53 -12.70 0.08
C ARG A 98 3.98 -12.08 -1.20
N SER A 99 3.98 -12.83 -2.30
CA SER A 99 3.49 -12.34 -3.61
C SER A 99 2.03 -11.85 -3.57
N GLU A 100 1.16 -12.52 -2.83
CA GLU A 100 -0.24 -12.08 -2.66
C GLU A 100 -0.33 -10.71 -1.99
N ILE A 101 0.47 -10.50 -0.93
CA ILE A 101 0.51 -9.26 -0.17
C ILE A 101 1.11 -8.14 -1.02
N GLU A 102 2.22 -8.39 -1.70
CA GLU A 102 2.86 -7.43 -2.61
C GLU A 102 1.89 -6.99 -3.73
N ARG A 103 1.12 -7.94 -4.29
CA ARG A 103 0.08 -7.63 -5.28
C ARG A 103 -1.02 -6.76 -4.68
N ALA A 104 -1.49 -7.07 -3.47
CA ALA A 104 -2.52 -6.28 -2.79
C ALA A 104 -2.03 -4.85 -2.49
N MET A 105 -0.75 -4.69 -2.14
CA MET A 105 -0.10 -3.40 -1.94
C MET A 105 -0.03 -2.61 -3.25
N SER A 106 0.43 -3.23 -4.33
CA SER A 106 0.51 -2.61 -5.66
C SER A 106 -0.85 -2.09 -6.13
N GLN A 107 -1.91 -2.91 -5.98
CA GLN A 107 -3.28 -2.50 -6.28
C GLN A 107 -3.72 -1.29 -5.45
N ARG A 108 -3.42 -1.29 -4.13
CA ARG A 108 -3.79 -0.20 -3.23
C ARG A 108 -3.12 1.11 -3.59
N VAL A 109 -1.85 1.10 -3.97
CA VAL A 109 -1.15 2.29 -4.47
C VAL A 109 -1.88 2.87 -5.69
N GLY A 110 -2.29 2.01 -6.63
CA GLY A 110 -3.08 2.43 -7.79
C GLY A 110 -4.43 3.03 -7.42
N GLU A 111 -5.15 2.45 -6.46
CA GLU A 111 -6.42 2.98 -5.95
C GLU A 111 -6.26 4.36 -5.30
N LEU A 112 -5.22 4.54 -4.47
CA LEU A 112 -4.94 5.81 -3.80
C LEU A 112 -4.64 6.92 -4.81
N LYS A 113 -3.90 6.62 -5.88
CA LYS A 113 -3.66 7.56 -6.98
C LYS A 113 -4.96 7.98 -7.67
N ARG A 114 -5.80 7.02 -8.06
CA ARG A 114 -7.07 7.30 -8.72
C ARG A 114 -8.00 8.12 -7.82
N SER A 115 -8.07 7.79 -6.54
CA SER A 115 -8.89 8.52 -5.56
C SER A 115 -8.47 9.99 -5.46
N HIS A 116 -7.16 10.23 -5.39
CA HIS A 116 -6.62 11.59 -5.34
C HIS A 116 -6.86 12.39 -6.63
N GLU A 117 -6.81 11.75 -7.80
CA GLU A 117 -7.15 12.40 -9.08
C GLU A 117 -8.63 12.78 -9.16
N LEU A 118 -9.53 11.95 -8.62
CA LEU A 118 -10.97 12.24 -8.54
C LEU A 118 -11.25 13.41 -7.60
N GLU A 119 -10.65 13.43 -6.41
CA GLU A 119 -10.75 14.57 -5.46
C GLU A 119 -10.29 15.90 -6.09
N LYS A 120 -9.18 15.86 -6.84
CA LYS A 120 -8.68 17.05 -7.56
C LYS A 120 -9.64 17.56 -8.63
N LYS A 121 -10.37 16.67 -9.32
CA LYS A 121 -11.37 17.07 -10.32
C LYS A 121 -12.60 17.69 -9.67
N ASN A 122 -13.08 17.11 -8.57
CA ASN A 122 -14.23 17.61 -7.84
C ASN A 122 -13.96 19.00 -7.22
N ASN A 123 -12.76 19.22 -6.69
CA ASN A 123 -12.38 20.54 -6.14
C ASN A 123 -12.18 21.63 -7.20
N LYS A 124 -11.96 21.26 -8.48
CA LYS A 124 -11.82 22.21 -9.59
C LYS A 124 -13.14 22.57 -10.26
N ASN A 125 -14.18 21.76 -10.06
CA ASN A 125 -15.53 22.03 -10.50
C ASN A 125 -16.46 22.09 -9.27
N PRO A 126 -16.38 23.14 -8.43
CA PRO A 126 -17.47 23.39 -7.50
C PRO A 126 -18.68 23.71 -8.37
N THR A 127 -19.62 22.76 -8.47
CA THR A 127 -20.96 23.03 -8.98
C THR A 127 -21.51 24.24 -8.23
N GLY A 128 -21.54 25.37 -8.92
CA GLY A 128 -22.39 26.53 -8.58
C GLY A 128 -23.80 26.30 -9.10
#